data_AF-L9ZAD0-F1
#
_entry.id   AF-L9ZAD0-F1
#
_cell.length_a   1.000
_cell.length_b   1.000
_cell.length_c   1.000
_cell.angle_alpha   90.00
_cell.angle_beta   90.00
_cell.angle_gamma   90.00
#
_symmetry.space_group_name_H-M   'P 1'
#
loop_
_entity.id
_entity.type
_entity.pdbx_description
1 polymer ?
#
loop_
_entity_poly.entity_id
_entity_poly.type
_entity_poly.pdbx_seq_one_letter_code
_entity_poly.pdbx_strand_id
1 'polypeptide(L)'
;MTDSGRRWPSLTALQRDCLEGIACLEREGEPTHQAALARELEHTYPALDDTQLYPTITVLVGHALLKRGDRRGHGRVEYTPTDAGRALLRARIERLADACGLVIVDRTDGTPTRETDG
;
A
#
# COMPACT_ATOMS: atom_id res chain seq x y z
N MET A 1 26.44 16.23 -1.98
CA MET A 1 25.00 16.23 -1.66
C MET A 1 24.63 14.79 -1.33
N THR A 2 24.68 14.43 -0.06
CA THR A 2 24.35 13.08 0.39
C THR A 2 22.84 12.92 0.27
N ASP A 3 22.38 12.14 -0.72
CA ASP A 3 21.17 11.37 -0.49
C ASP A 3 21.46 10.55 0.75
N SER A 4 20.92 10.99 1.89
CA SER A 4 20.88 10.19 3.11
C SER A 4 19.92 9.05 2.80
N GLY A 5 20.39 8.14 1.93
CA GLY A 5 19.64 7.07 1.33
C GLY A 5 19.01 6.32 2.47
N ARG A 6 17.72 6.61 2.72
CA ARG A 6 16.92 5.87 3.67
C ARG A 6 16.91 4.48 3.11
N ARG A 7 17.80 3.63 3.63
CA ARG A 7 17.89 2.24 3.24
C ARG A 7 16.52 1.66 3.54
N TRP A 8 15.82 1.31 2.48
CA TRP A 8 14.46 0.83 2.57
C TRP A 8 14.44 -0.39 3.47
N PRO A 9 13.49 -0.50 4.41
CA PRO A 9 13.41 -1.69 5.23
C PRO A 9 13.25 -2.90 4.31
N SER A 10 14.02 -3.95 4.56
CA SER A 10 13.89 -5.22 3.84
C SER A 10 12.61 -5.90 4.32
N LEU A 11 11.49 -5.52 3.71
CA LEU A 11 10.18 -6.08 4.04
C LEU A 11 10.04 -7.49 3.48
N THR A 12 9.45 -8.39 4.28
CA THR A 12 8.99 -9.71 3.80
C THR A 12 7.91 -9.55 2.74
N ALA A 13 7.59 -10.63 2.01
CA ALA A 13 6.48 -10.61 1.05
C ALA A 13 5.17 -10.22 1.75
N LEU A 14 4.84 -10.92 2.85
CA LEU A 14 3.65 -10.62 3.65
C LEU A 14 3.59 -9.15 4.13
N GLN A 15 4.70 -8.56 4.57
CA GLN A 15 4.72 -7.15 4.98
C GLN A 15 4.43 -6.20 3.82
N ARG A 16 4.97 -6.48 2.63
CA ARG A 16 4.71 -5.68 1.42
C ARG A 16 3.25 -5.81 1.01
N ASP A 17 2.73 -7.02 0.99
CA ASP A 17 1.38 -7.32 0.55
C ASP A 17 0.35 -6.76 1.57
N CYS A 18 0.67 -6.75 2.87
CA CYS A 18 -0.14 -6.05 3.87
C CYS A 18 -0.18 -4.53 3.67
N LEU A 19 0.96 -3.90 3.32
CA LEU A 19 1.00 -2.48 3.01
C LEU A 19 0.18 -2.17 1.74
N GLU A 20 0.31 -3.01 0.71
CA GLU A 20 -0.45 -2.92 -0.53
C GLU A 20 -1.95 -3.09 -0.29
N GLY A 21 -2.35 -4.12 0.46
CA GLY A 21 -3.75 -4.38 0.79
C GLY A 21 -4.40 -3.24 1.56
N ILE A 22 -3.71 -2.63 2.53
CA ILE A 22 -4.24 -1.44 3.23
C ILE A 22 -4.37 -0.24 2.27
N ALA A 23 -3.43 -0.04 1.35
CA ALA A 23 -3.54 1.02 0.35
C ALA A 23 -4.68 0.77 -0.65
N CYS A 24 -4.95 -0.49 -0.99
CA CYS A 24 -6.07 -0.94 -1.82
C CYS A 24 -7.41 -0.62 -1.15
N LEU A 25 -7.58 -1.09 0.09
CA LEU A 25 -8.77 -0.86 0.91
C LEU A 25 -9.05 0.64 1.08
N GLU A 26 -8.03 1.45 1.41
CA GLU A 26 -8.21 2.89 1.54
C GLU A 26 -8.65 3.55 0.23
N ARG A 27 -8.03 3.19 -0.90
CA ARG A 27 -8.39 3.73 -2.22
C ARG A 27 -9.84 3.42 -2.58
N GLU A 28 -10.32 2.25 -2.18
CA GLU A 28 -11.68 1.77 -2.45
C GLU A 28 -12.71 2.28 -1.43
N GLY A 29 -12.27 3.00 -0.40
CA GLY A 29 -13.13 3.49 0.67
C GLY A 29 -13.60 2.38 1.62
N GLU A 30 -12.93 1.23 1.61
CA GLU A 30 -13.22 0.08 2.45
C GLU A 30 -12.51 0.21 3.82
N PRO A 31 -13.03 -0.47 4.87
CA PRO A 31 -12.39 -0.44 6.19
C PRO A 31 -10.96 -0.97 6.15
N THR A 32 -10.02 -0.23 6.74
CA THR A 32 -8.58 -0.57 6.73
C THR A 32 -8.12 -1.28 8.01
N HIS A 33 -9.01 -2.09 8.61
CA HIS A 33 -8.72 -2.85 9.82
C HIS A 33 -8.28 -4.28 9.49
N GLN A 34 -7.63 -4.96 10.45
CA GLN A 34 -7.07 -6.33 10.29
C GLN A 34 -8.02 -7.34 9.63
N ALA A 35 -9.28 -7.40 10.04
CA ALA A 35 -10.23 -8.36 9.48
C ALA A 35 -10.60 -8.09 8.00
N ALA A 36 -10.51 -6.84 7.54
CA ALA A 36 -10.74 -6.50 6.14
C ALA A 36 -9.48 -6.82 5.33
N LEU A 37 -8.31 -6.51 5.88
CA LEU A 37 -7.03 -6.90 5.28
C LEU A 37 -6.88 -8.43 5.15
N ALA A 38 -7.32 -9.20 6.14
CA ALA A 38 -7.30 -10.66 6.08
C ALA A 38 -8.14 -11.18 4.90
N ARG A 39 -9.32 -10.59 4.68
CA ARG A 39 -10.20 -10.91 3.55
C ARG A 39 -9.61 -10.49 2.21
N GLU A 40 -9.02 -9.30 2.15
CA GLU A 40 -8.32 -8.80 0.95
C GLU A 40 -7.18 -9.75 0.53
N LEU A 41 -6.49 -10.33 1.51
CA LEU A 41 -5.34 -11.21 1.27
C LEU A 41 -5.68 -12.70 1.24
N GLU A 42 -6.94 -13.09 1.42
CA GLU A 42 -7.37 -14.49 1.61
C GLU A 42 -6.96 -15.38 0.43
N HIS A 43 -7.05 -14.86 -0.80
CA HIS A 43 -6.66 -15.61 -2.00
C HIS A 43 -5.16 -15.93 -2.06
N THR A 44 -4.31 -15.04 -1.55
CA THR A 44 -2.85 -15.24 -1.53
C THR A 44 -2.38 -15.96 -0.27
N TYR A 45 -3.05 -15.70 0.86
CA TYR A 45 -2.72 -16.23 2.18
C TYR A 45 -3.98 -16.79 2.88
N PRO A 46 -4.44 -18.01 2.51
CA PRO A 46 -5.72 -18.57 3.00
C PRO A 46 -5.78 -18.84 4.51
N ALA A 47 -4.63 -18.92 5.17
CA ALA A 47 -4.52 -19.17 6.61
C ALA A 47 -4.06 -17.93 7.39
N LEU A 48 -4.14 -16.73 6.79
CA LEU A 48 -3.69 -15.51 7.43
C LEU A 48 -4.64 -15.11 8.55
N ASP A 49 -4.13 -15.14 9.78
CA ASP A 49 -4.90 -14.82 10.98
C ASP A 49 -4.35 -13.61 11.74
N ASP A 50 -5.03 -13.24 12.83
CA ASP A 50 -4.64 -12.11 13.67
C ASP A 50 -3.27 -12.30 14.32
N THR A 51 -2.82 -13.54 14.57
CA THR A 51 -1.52 -13.83 15.18
C THR A 51 -0.36 -13.51 14.23
N GLN A 52 -0.60 -13.58 12.93
CA GLN A 52 0.35 -13.18 11.89
C GLN A 52 0.17 -11.70 11.49
N LEU A 53 -1.07 -11.22 11.40
CA LEU A 53 -1.36 -9.85 10.98
C LEU A 53 -0.94 -8.80 12.01
N TYR A 54 -1.20 -9.03 13.29
CA TYR A 54 -0.84 -8.07 14.34
C TYR A 54 0.67 -7.75 14.39
N PRO A 55 1.59 -8.73 14.48
CA PRO A 55 3.02 -8.42 14.46
C PRO A 55 3.45 -7.82 13.12
N THR A 56 2.88 -8.27 12.00
CA THR A 56 3.19 -7.74 10.67
C THR A 56 2.84 -6.25 10.57
N ILE A 57 1.63 -5.86 10.95
CA ILE A 57 1.19 -4.47 10.95
C ILE A 57 1.99 -3.64 11.97
N THR A 58 2.32 -4.22 13.12
CA THR A 58 3.17 -3.55 14.12
C THR A 58 4.54 -3.19 13.55
N VAL A 59 5.14 -4.08 12.76
CA VAL A 59 6.41 -3.78 12.05
C VAL A 59 6.24 -2.66 11.03
N LEU A 60 5.16 -2.66 10.26
CA LEU A 60 4.88 -1.59 9.28
C LEU A 60 4.66 -0.22 9.95
N VAL A 61 4.00 -0.20 11.10
CA VAL A 61 3.86 1.01 11.93
C VAL A 61 5.22 1.42 12.51
N GLY A 62 6.02 0.47 13.00
CA GLY A 62 7.37 0.71 13.50
C GLY A 62 8.32 1.31 12.46
N HIS A 63 8.14 0.98 11.18
CA HIS A 63 8.85 1.58 10.05
C HIS A 63 8.23 2.88 9.52
N ALA A 64 7.18 3.39 10.17
CA ALA A 64 6.42 4.56 9.74
C ALA A 64 5.85 4.43 8.31
N LEU A 65 5.55 3.21 7.86
CA LEU A 65 4.92 2.94 6.57
C LEU A 65 3.39 2.94 6.69
N LEU A 66 2.88 2.55 7.85
CA LEU A 66 1.49 2.69 8.25
C LEU A 66 1.39 3.64 9.44
N LYS A 67 0.32 4.44 9.47
CA LYS A 67 -0.12 5.17 10.66
C LYS A 67 -1.26 4.39 11.29
N ARG A 68 -1.18 4.19 12.61
CA ARG A 68 -2.31 3.71 13.40
C ARG A 68 -3.32 4.84 13.57
N GLY A 69 -4.55 4.61 13.09
CA GLY A 69 -5.67 5.52 13.24
C GLY A 69 -6.50 5.25 14.49
N ASP A 70 -7.59 6.00 14.60
CA ASP A 70 -8.58 5.79 15.64
C ASP A 70 -9.36 4.49 15.42
N ARG A 71 -10.05 4.06 16.48
CA ARG A 71 -11.01 2.95 16.36
C ARG A 71 -12.26 3.45 15.64
N ARG A 72 -12.70 2.75 14.60
CA ARG A 72 -13.94 3.04 13.88
C ARG A 72 -14.84 1.80 13.81
N GLY A 73 -16.11 2.01 13.46
CA GLY A 73 -17.13 0.97 13.44
C GLY A 73 -17.23 0.22 14.77
N HIS A 74 -17.08 -1.09 14.73
CA HIS A 74 -17.15 -2.00 15.89
C HIS A 74 -15.93 -1.93 16.84
N GLY A 75 -15.33 -0.75 17.01
CA GLY A 75 -14.16 -0.55 17.88
C GLY A 75 -12.85 -1.12 17.32
N ARG A 76 -12.78 -1.36 16.01
CA ARG A 76 -11.59 -1.88 15.32
C ARG A 76 -10.65 -0.74 14.97
N VAL A 77 -9.35 -0.95 15.17
CA VAL A 77 -8.30 0.01 14.82
C VAL A 77 -8.12 0.00 13.30
N GLU A 78 -8.13 1.19 12.70
CA GLU A 78 -7.84 1.40 11.29
C GLU A 78 -6.37 1.80 11.07
N TYR A 79 -5.88 1.55 9.86
CA TYR A 79 -4.52 1.85 9.45
C TYR A 79 -4.50 2.61 8.12
N THR A 80 -3.60 3.56 7.99
CA THR A 80 -3.49 4.40 6.77
C THR A 80 -2.05 4.37 6.30
N PRO A 81 -1.76 4.13 5.00
CA PRO A 81 -0.41 4.29 4.47
C PRO A 81 0.05 5.73 4.60
N THR A 82 1.27 5.89 5.12
CA THR A 82 1.96 7.18 5.14
C THR A 82 2.50 7.51 3.75
N ASP A 83 2.97 8.74 3.56
CA ASP A 83 3.68 9.11 2.32
C ASP A 83 4.89 8.22 2.06
N ALA A 84 5.60 7.81 3.12
CA ALA A 84 6.71 6.85 3.02
C ALA A 84 6.23 5.46 2.58
N GLY A 85 5.09 4.99 3.10
CA GLY A 85 4.46 3.75 2.65
C GLY A 85 4.04 3.80 1.17
N ARG A 86 3.45 4.92 0.72
CA ARG A 86 3.06 5.09 -0.69
C ARG A 86 4.24 5.22 -1.62
N ALA A 87 5.27 5.99 -1.23
CA ALA A 87 6.53 6.02 -1.94
C ALA A 87 7.09 4.59 -2.04
N LEU A 88 6.92 3.78 -0.99
CA LEU A 88 7.37 2.39 -0.98
C LEU A 88 6.75 1.52 -2.07
N LEU A 89 5.44 1.61 -2.20
CA LEU A 89 4.70 0.92 -3.25
C LEU A 89 5.07 1.45 -4.63
N ARG A 90 5.22 2.78 -4.79
CA ARG A 90 5.60 3.39 -6.07
C ARG A 90 6.95 2.87 -6.58
N ALA A 91 8.01 2.91 -5.76
CA ALA A 91 9.32 2.43 -6.21
C ALA A 91 9.35 0.91 -6.46
N ARG A 92 8.45 0.15 -5.83
CA ARG A 92 8.28 -1.27 -6.15
C ARG A 92 7.70 -1.45 -7.54
N ILE A 93 6.67 -0.69 -7.90
CA ILE A 93 6.06 -0.73 -9.23
C ILE A 93 7.07 -0.29 -10.29
N GLU A 94 7.84 0.78 -10.05
CA GLU A 94 8.92 1.24 -10.94
C GLU A 94 9.94 0.14 -11.21
N ARG A 95 10.47 -0.51 -10.16
CA ARG A 95 11.42 -1.62 -10.33
C ARG A 95 10.84 -2.82 -11.08
N LEU A 96 9.56 -3.13 -10.88
CA LEU A 96 8.90 -4.21 -11.60
C LEU A 96 8.66 -3.86 -13.07
N ALA A 97 8.27 -2.62 -13.35
CA ALA A 97 8.12 -2.12 -14.71
C ALA A 97 9.47 -2.17 -15.46
N ASP A 98 10.54 -1.67 -14.84
CA ASP A 98 11.91 -1.74 -15.39
C ASP A 98 12.32 -3.18 -15.70
N ALA A 99 12.07 -4.11 -14.77
CA ALA A 99 12.39 -5.53 -14.95
C ALA A 99 11.59 -6.18 -16.10
N CYS A 100 10.39 -5.68 -16.39
CA CYS A 100 9.54 -6.14 -17.48
C CYS A 100 9.72 -5.32 -18.78
N GLY A 101 10.55 -4.28 -18.79
CA GLY A 101 10.68 -3.37 -19.92
C GLY A 101 9.41 -2.54 -20.21
N LEU A 102 8.60 -2.28 -19.18
CA LEU A 102 7.36 -1.52 -19.27
C LEU A 102 7.58 -0.05 -18.92
N VAL A 103 6.81 0.84 -19.55
CA VAL A 103 6.77 2.26 -19.22
C VAL A 103 5.54 2.54 -18.36
N ILE A 104 5.72 3.18 -17.21
CA ILE A 104 4.64 3.65 -16.35
C ILE A 104 4.19 5.03 -16.85
N VAL A 105 2.93 5.15 -17.25
CA VAL A 105 2.27 6.42 -17.55
C VAL A 105 1.31 6.76 -16.43
N ASP A 106 1.41 7.98 -15.89
CA ASP A 106 0.43 8.47 -14.93
C ASP A 106 -0.89 8.77 -15.66
N ARG A 107 -2.02 8.38 -15.07
CA ARG A 107 -3.35 8.57 -15.68
C ARG A 107 -3.84 10.02 -15.54
N THR A 108 -3.08 10.90 -14.91
CA THR A 108 -3.43 12.31 -14.72
C THR A 108 -3.55 13.11 -16.03
N ASP A 109 -3.01 12.60 -17.15
CA ASP A 109 -3.16 13.21 -18.48
C ASP A 109 -4.44 12.76 -19.19
N GLY A 110 -5.58 13.26 -18.71
CA GLY A 110 -6.91 12.98 -19.25
C GLY A 110 -7.67 14.23 -19.68
N THR A 111 -7.13 15.07 -20.57
CA THR A 111 -7.99 15.95 -21.41
C THR A 111 -7.52 15.91 -22.86
N PRO A 112 -8.18 15.15 -23.75
CA PRO A 112 -8.00 15.35 -25.17
C PRO A 112 -8.71 16.66 -25.55
N THR A 113 -7.94 17.70 -25.86
CA THR A 113 -8.45 18.86 -26.60
C THR A 113 -8.96 18.34 -27.93
N ARG A 114 -10.28 18.17 -28.07
CA ARG A 114 -10.88 18.04 -29.38
C ARG A 114 -10.74 19.41 -30.05
N GLU A 115 -9.87 19.49 -31.06
CA GLU A 115 -9.98 20.49 -32.11
C GLU A 115 -11.37 20.32 -32.74
N THR A 116 -12.29 21.23 -32.40
CA THR A 116 -13.46 21.49 -33.23
C THR A 116 -13.00 22.33 -34.40
N ASP A 117 -12.81 21.68 -35.55
CA ASP A 117 -12.80 22.33 -36.84
C ASP A 117 -14.26 22.58 -37.25
N GLY A 118 -14.60 23.84 -37.50
CA GLY A 118 -15.95 24.32 -37.84
C GLY A 118 -15.96 25.79 -38.18
#